data_AF-A0A267E501-F1
#
_entry.id   AF-A0A267E501-F1
#
_cell.length_a   1.000
_cell.length_b   1.000
_cell.length_c   1.000
_cell.angle_alpha   90.00
_cell.angle_beta   90.00
_cell.angle_gamma   90.00
#
_symmetry.space_group_name_H-M   'P 1'
#
loop_
_entity.id
_entity.type
_entity.pdbx_description
1 polymer ?
#
loop_
_entity_poly.entity_id
_entity_poly.type
_entity_poly.pdbx_seq_one_letter_code
_entity_poly.pdbx_strand_id
1 'polypeptide(L)'
;MADIAKAMGYPKFWKQPLFSAAGGTEQRPAAKDRLLTLRRELTKNFRDDSSRFVHLLTRGARQHLVSDDFLPLVQDIVDSHPGLSFLQEAPEFHGRYVNTVIARIFYEVNASWTGRITCQELRRSKLLATIASLELKDDINEVTDFFSYEHFYVIYCKFWDIDTDHDLFISKEDLRRHNNYALSDRIIDRIFSGAVSRNKSLLTESRMSYPDFVWFLLAEEDKRHPRSIEYWFRCMDLDGDGVISLYEMEYFYTEQMRRMEEARIEEYQGLQTACAPC
;
A
#
# COMPACT_ATOMS: atom_id res chain seq x y z
N MET A 1 -10.20 23.10 -13.96
CA MET A 1 -10.91 21.82 -13.72
C MET A 1 -11.45 21.66 -12.29
N ALA A 2 -10.78 22.16 -11.25
CA ALA A 2 -11.29 22.09 -9.86
C ALA A 2 -12.71 22.66 -9.68
N ASP A 3 -12.96 23.87 -10.19
CA ASP A 3 -14.30 24.50 -10.10
C ASP A 3 -15.35 23.72 -10.87
N ILE A 4 -14.96 23.05 -11.97
CA ILE A 4 -15.85 22.20 -12.76
C ILE A 4 -16.23 20.96 -11.94
N ALA A 5 -15.28 20.32 -11.25
CA ALA A 5 -15.57 19.19 -10.37
C ALA A 5 -16.59 19.60 -9.28
N LYS A 6 -16.36 20.75 -8.62
CA LYS A 6 -17.28 21.31 -7.62
C LYS A 6 -18.66 21.61 -8.19
N ALA A 7 -18.74 22.26 -9.35
CA ALA A 7 -20.00 22.55 -10.05
C ALA A 7 -20.74 21.27 -10.49
N MET A 8 -20.02 20.16 -10.66
CA MET A 8 -20.58 18.84 -10.93
C MET A 8 -21.04 18.11 -9.66
N GLY A 9 -20.73 18.63 -8.47
CA GLY A 9 -21.05 18.03 -7.17
C GLY A 9 -20.00 17.05 -6.67
N TYR A 10 -18.78 17.08 -7.22
CA TYR A 10 -17.67 16.20 -6.81
C TYR A 10 -16.60 16.98 -6.04
N PRO A 11 -15.85 16.31 -5.13
CA PRO A 11 -14.72 16.91 -4.43
C PRO A 11 -13.65 17.46 -5.38
N LYS A 12 -12.87 18.45 -4.92
CA LYS A 12 -11.82 19.11 -5.74
C LYS A 12 -10.90 18.12 -6.46
N PHE A 13 -10.40 17.10 -5.77
CA PHE A 13 -9.41 16.16 -6.31
C PHE A 13 -10.00 15.09 -7.23
N TRP A 14 -11.32 15.10 -7.49
CA TRP A 14 -11.91 14.34 -8.59
C TRP A 14 -11.69 15.02 -9.95
N LYS A 15 -11.10 16.23 -9.97
CA LYS A 15 -10.79 16.99 -11.19
C LYS A 15 -10.03 16.18 -12.23
N GLN A 16 -9.02 15.43 -11.82
CA GLN A 16 -8.20 14.65 -12.74
C GLN A 16 -8.94 13.41 -13.27
N PRO A 17 -9.57 12.56 -12.43
CA PRO A 17 -10.38 11.46 -12.92
C PRO A 17 -11.48 11.90 -13.91
N LEU A 18 -12.18 13.00 -13.59
CA LEU A 18 -13.19 13.59 -14.47
C LEU A 18 -12.59 14.08 -15.80
N PHE A 19 -11.44 14.76 -15.75
CA PHE A 19 -10.74 15.23 -16.93
C PHE A 19 -10.32 14.08 -17.85
N SER A 20 -9.68 13.07 -17.28
CA SER A 20 -9.23 11.87 -17.99
C SER A 20 -10.39 11.08 -18.61
N ALA A 21 -11.46 10.83 -17.85
CA ALA A 21 -12.62 10.10 -18.35
C ALA A 21 -13.40 10.85 -19.44
N ALA A 22 -13.33 12.18 -19.44
CA ALA A 22 -13.89 13.01 -20.51
C ALA A 22 -12.99 13.10 -21.76
N GLY A 23 -11.87 12.37 -21.80
CA GLY A 23 -10.92 12.37 -22.91
C GLY A 23 -9.97 13.56 -22.94
N GLY A 24 -9.81 14.26 -21.81
CA GLY A 24 -8.81 15.30 -21.66
C GLY A 24 -7.40 14.72 -21.58
N THR A 25 -6.45 15.39 -22.22
CA THR A 25 -5.01 15.12 -22.13
C THR A 25 -4.27 16.43 -21.90
N GLU A 26 -2.98 16.39 -21.54
CA GLU A 26 -2.15 17.60 -21.40
C GLU A 26 -2.16 18.47 -22.67
N GLN A 27 -2.28 17.85 -23.83
CA GLN A 27 -2.26 18.50 -25.14
C GLN A 27 -3.66 18.95 -25.59
N ARG A 28 -4.73 18.35 -25.05
CA ARG A 28 -6.10 18.59 -25.51
C ARG A 28 -7.05 18.71 -24.32
N PRO A 29 -7.65 19.89 -24.09
CA PRO A 29 -8.63 20.04 -23.04
C PRO A 29 -9.87 19.19 -23.31
N ALA A 30 -10.48 18.65 -22.26
CA ALA A 30 -11.74 17.92 -22.36
C ALA A 30 -12.85 18.84 -22.88
N ALA A 31 -13.57 18.38 -23.91
CA ALA A 31 -14.69 19.15 -24.46
C ALA A 31 -15.83 19.27 -23.43
N LYS A 32 -16.40 20.47 -23.30
CA LYS A 32 -17.52 20.76 -22.38
C LYS A 32 -18.69 19.79 -22.57
N ASP A 33 -19.05 19.52 -23.82
CA ASP A 33 -20.14 18.60 -24.14
C ASP A 33 -19.86 17.17 -23.66
N ARG A 34 -18.58 16.76 -23.67
CA ARG A 34 -18.21 15.43 -23.18
C ARG A 34 -18.28 15.34 -21.67
N LEU A 35 -17.88 16.39 -20.94
CA LEU A 35 -18.05 16.47 -19.48
C LEU A 35 -19.53 16.44 -19.07
N LEU A 36 -20.40 17.16 -19.80
CA LEU A 36 -21.85 17.13 -19.55
C LEU A 36 -22.46 15.76 -19.82
N THR A 37 -22.01 15.09 -20.89
CA THR A 37 -22.45 13.73 -21.23
C THR A 37 -22.00 12.74 -20.15
N LEU A 38 -20.73 12.81 -19.74
CA LEU A 38 -20.16 11.99 -18.67
C LEU A 38 -20.91 12.21 -17.35
N ARG A 39 -21.24 13.45 -16.99
CA ARG A 39 -22.04 13.74 -15.79
C ARG A 39 -23.38 12.99 -15.82
N ARG A 40 -24.10 13.08 -16.93
CA ARG A 40 -25.41 12.40 -17.10
C ARG A 40 -25.27 10.89 -17.02
N GLU A 41 -24.23 10.33 -17.65
CA GLU A 41 -23.90 8.91 -17.59
C GLU A 41 -23.65 8.46 -16.15
N LEU A 42 -22.83 9.21 -15.41
CA LEU A 42 -22.49 8.89 -14.03
C LEU A 42 -23.71 8.93 -13.09
N THR A 43 -24.56 9.95 -13.23
CA THR A 43 -25.77 10.09 -12.41
C THR A 43 -26.82 9.03 -12.75
N LYS A 44 -26.95 8.65 -14.02
CA LYS A 44 -27.95 7.66 -14.47
C LYS A 44 -27.56 6.23 -14.11
N ASN A 45 -26.29 5.88 -14.30
CA ASN A 45 -25.85 4.49 -14.26
C ASN A 45 -25.26 4.07 -12.90
N PHE A 46 -24.81 5.02 -12.07
CA PHE A 46 -24.14 4.72 -10.81
C PHE A 46 -24.79 5.43 -9.61
N ARG A 47 -25.15 4.63 -8.61
CA ARG A 47 -25.90 5.08 -7.43
C ARG A 47 -25.02 5.66 -6.33
N ASP A 48 -23.75 5.28 -6.28
CA ASP A 48 -22.81 5.72 -5.25
C ASP A 48 -21.48 6.20 -5.84
N ASP A 49 -20.72 6.89 -5.00
CA ASP A 49 -19.45 7.50 -5.38
C ASP A 49 -18.36 6.46 -5.62
N SER A 50 -18.37 5.31 -4.94
CA SER A 50 -17.41 4.24 -5.18
C SER A 50 -17.51 3.70 -6.61
N SER A 51 -18.71 3.41 -7.11
CA SER A 51 -18.90 2.94 -8.47
C SER A 51 -18.59 4.02 -9.51
N ARG A 52 -18.93 5.28 -9.24
CA ARG A 52 -18.54 6.40 -10.11
C ARG A 52 -17.03 6.54 -10.18
N PHE A 53 -16.35 6.48 -9.05
CA PHE A 53 -14.90 6.61 -8.95
C PHE A 53 -14.18 5.50 -9.70
N VAL A 54 -14.59 4.24 -9.49
CA VAL A 54 -14.03 3.09 -10.25
C VAL A 54 -14.24 3.27 -11.75
N HIS A 55 -15.45 3.67 -12.18
CA HIS A 55 -15.71 3.92 -13.59
C HIS A 55 -14.84 5.06 -14.15
N LEU A 56 -14.63 6.14 -13.40
CA LEU A 56 -13.81 7.29 -13.81
C LEU A 56 -12.35 6.91 -14.01
N LEU A 57 -11.73 6.27 -13.02
CA LEU A 57 -10.31 5.90 -13.08
C LEU A 57 -10.04 4.83 -14.15
N THR A 58 -10.96 3.89 -14.35
CA THR A 58 -10.83 2.86 -15.39
C THR A 58 -11.31 3.33 -16.77
N ARG A 59 -11.90 4.52 -16.87
CA ARG A 59 -12.60 5.02 -18.07
C ARG A 59 -13.63 4.02 -18.61
N GLY A 60 -14.27 3.28 -17.71
CA GLY A 60 -15.25 2.24 -18.01
C GLY A 60 -14.68 0.90 -18.49
N ALA A 61 -13.36 0.73 -18.56
CA ALA A 61 -12.75 -0.51 -19.05
C ALA A 61 -12.90 -1.69 -18.08
N ARG A 62 -12.98 -1.42 -16.76
CA ARG A 62 -12.96 -2.44 -15.70
C ARG A 62 -13.92 -2.07 -14.56
N GLN A 63 -14.30 -3.09 -13.78
CA GLN A 63 -15.12 -2.94 -12.56
C GLN A 63 -14.29 -2.99 -11.27
N HIS A 64 -12.97 -2.85 -11.39
CA HIS A 64 -11.99 -2.83 -10.30
C HIS A 64 -10.82 -1.94 -10.68
N LEU A 65 -10.07 -1.47 -9.68
CA LEU A 65 -8.88 -0.64 -9.84
C LEU A 65 -7.61 -1.44 -9.59
N VAL A 66 -6.61 -1.24 -10.44
CA VAL A 66 -5.22 -1.71 -10.23
C VAL A 66 -4.32 -0.53 -9.86
N SER A 67 -3.09 -0.79 -9.42
CA SER A 67 -2.15 0.24 -8.97
C SER A 67 -1.99 1.40 -9.96
N ASP A 68 -1.82 1.08 -11.25
CA ASP A 68 -1.61 2.08 -12.30
C ASP A 68 -2.79 3.04 -12.50
N ASP A 69 -4.02 2.60 -12.16
CA ASP A 69 -5.21 3.45 -12.28
C ASP A 69 -5.16 4.66 -11.32
N PHE A 70 -4.39 4.56 -10.23
CA PHE A 70 -4.24 5.64 -9.25
C PHE A 70 -3.14 6.64 -9.61
N LEU A 71 -2.19 6.29 -10.48
CA LEU A 71 -1.04 7.15 -10.81
C LEU A 71 -1.48 8.57 -11.22
N PRO A 72 -2.44 8.74 -12.16
CA PRO A 72 -2.79 10.09 -12.62
C PRO A 72 -3.48 10.93 -11.55
N LEU A 73 -4.22 10.28 -10.63
CA LEU A 73 -4.90 10.94 -9.53
C LEU A 73 -3.88 11.43 -8.48
N VAL A 74 -2.97 10.55 -8.06
CA VAL A 74 -1.99 10.89 -7.02
C VAL A 74 -1.01 11.94 -7.54
N GLN A 75 -0.60 11.85 -8.80
CA GLN A 75 0.18 12.88 -9.49
C GLN A 75 -0.49 14.26 -9.39
N ASP A 76 -1.78 14.35 -9.75
CA ASP A 76 -2.53 15.60 -9.67
C ASP A 76 -2.69 16.14 -8.24
N ILE A 77 -2.73 15.26 -7.24
CA ILE A 77 -2.72 15.66 -5.83
C ILE A 77 -1.38 16.30 -5.47
N VAL A 78 -0.25 15.67 -5.81
CA VAL A 78 1.10 16.22 -5.57
C VAL A 78 1.27 17.57 -6.28
N ASP A 79 0.78 17.68 -7.51
CA ASP A 79 0.94 18.87 -8.34
C ASP A 79 0.06 20.05 -7.87
N SER A 80 -0.96 19.82 -7.05
CA SER A 80 -1.96 20.86 -6.72
C SER A 80 -2.30 21.03 -5.24
N HIS A 81 -1.79 20.20 -4.36
CA HIS A 81 -1.94 20.36 -2.93
C HIS A 81 -0.86 21.30 -2.38
N PRO A 82 -1.21 22.37 -1.63
CA PRO A 82 -0.25 23.35 -1.14
C PRO A 82 0.84 22.72 -0.27
N GLY A 83 0.45 21.82 0.66
CA GLY A 83 1.38 21.06 1.51
C GLY A 83 2.29 20.06 0.80
N LEU A 84 2.24 19.93 -0.53
CA LEU A 84 3.15 19.09 -1.34
C LEU A 84 3.90 19.88 -2.41
N SER A 85 3.71 21.19 -2.48
CA SER A 85 4.34 22.06 -3.50
C SER A 85 5.86 21.93 -3.59
N PHE A 86 6.53 21.72 -2.46
CA PHE A 86 7.98 21.53 -2.40
C PHE A 86 8.46 20.22 -3.08
N LEU A 87 7.61 19.21 -3.25
CA LEU A 87 7.99 17.96 -3.93
C LEU A 87 8.12 18.12 -5.44
N GLN A 88 7.57 19.18 -6.02
CA GLN A 88 7.66 19.45 -7.46
C GLN A 88 9.11 19.72 -7.89
N GLU A 89 9.94 20.23 -6.97
CA GLU A 89 11.35 20.53 -7.22
C GLU A 89 12.26 19.30 -7.08
N ALA A 90 11.72 18.15 -6.64
CA ALA A 90 12.50 16.94 -6.34
C ALA A 90 11.91 15.68 -7.03
N PRO A 91 12.20 15.46 -8.32
CA PRO A 91 11.60 14.36 -9.11
C PRO A 91 11.81 12.96 -8.54
N GLU A 92 12.94 12.70 -7.89
CA GLU A 92 13.23 11.40 -7.26
C GLU A 92 12.26 11.10 -6.11
N PHE A 93 12.07 12.07 -5.21
CA PHE A 93 11.12 11.94 -4.09
C PHE A 93 9.68 11.94 -4.58
N HIS A 94 9.40 12.63 -5.68
CA HIS A 94 8.08 12.66 -6.30
C HIS A 94 7.58 11.25 -6.64
N GLY A 95 8.36 10.50 -7.43
CA GLY A 95 7.97 9.14 -7.82
C GLY A 95 7.84 8.19 -6.63
N ARG A 96 8.71 8.36 -5.61
CA ARG A 96 8.69 7.54 -4.39
C ARG A 96 7.46 7.83 -3.52
N TYR A 97 7.10 9.09 -3.37
CA TYR A 97 5.90 9.49 -2.66
C TYR A 97 4.65 8.91 -3.33
N VAL A 98 4.52 9.06 -4.66
CA VAL A 98 3.40 8.50 -5.43
C VAL A 98 3.28 6.98 -5.22
N ASN A 99 4.39 6.25 -5.36
CA ASN A 99 4.41 4.80 -5.15
C ASN A 99 4.03 4.41 -3.72
N THR A 100 4.46 5.18 -2.72
CA THR A 100 4.13 4.94 -1.30
C THR A 100 2.65 5.13 -1.03
N VAL A 101 2.06 6.23 -1.52
CA VAL A 101 0.63 6.50 -1.36
C VAL A 101 -0.19 5.37 -1.99
N ILE A 102 0.15 4.94 -3.21
CA ILE A 102 -0.55 3.83 -3.87
C ILE A 102 -0.38 2.53 -3.08
N ALA A 103 0.83 2.22 -2.62
CA ALA A 103 1.08 1.04 -1.79
C ALA A 103 0.22 1.06 -0.50
N ARG A 104 0.13 2.20 0.19
CA ARG A 104 -0.72 2.40 1.38
C ARG A 104 -2.21 2.28 1.06
N ILE A 105 -2.66 2.80 -0.07
CA ILE A 105 -4.04 2.61 -0.55
C ILE A 105 -4.36 1.13 -0.69
N PHE A 106 -3.50 0.36 -1.36
CA PHE A 106 -3.73 -1.07 -1.52
C PHE A 106 -3.60 -1.85 -0.22
N TYR A 107 -2.72 -1.42 0.68
CA TYR A 107 -2.56 -2.02 2.01
C TYR A 107 -3.89 -1.95 2.77
N GLU A 108 -4.44 -0.74 2.91
CA GLU A 108 -5.67 -0.48 3.67
C GLU A 108 -6.96 -0.94 2.98
N VAL A 109 -7.08 -0.77 1.66
CA VAL A 109 -8.37 -0.96 0.95
C VAL A 109 -8.53 -2.37 0.37
N ASN A 110 -7.48 -2.96 -0.21
CA ASN A 110 -7.60 -4.21 -0.95
C ASN A 110 -7.50 -5.43 -0.02
N ALA A 111 -8.49 -5.60 0.86
CA ALA A 111 -8.59 -6.70 1.83
C ALA A 111 -8.53 -8.10 1.17
N SER A 112 -8.94 -8.24 -0.08
CA SER A 112 -8.92 -9.52 -0.78
C SER A 112 -7.53 -10.03 -1.20
N TRP A 113 -6.47 -9.22 -1.07
CA TRP A 113 -5.11 -9.52 -1.60
C TRP A 113 -5.01 -9.69 -3.12
N THR A 114 -6.09 -9.47 -3.86
CA THR A 114 -6.17 -9.76 -5.30
C THR A 114 -5.38 -8.79 -6.19
N GLY A 115 -4.89 -7.67 -5.64
CA GLY A 115 -4.34 -6.57 -6.43
C GLY A 115 -5.41 -5.79 -7.21
N ARG A 116 -6.69 -6.01 -6.90
CA ARG A 116 -7.83 -5.42 -7.60
C ARG A 116 -8.80 -4.83 -6.59
N ILE A 117 -8.79 -3.51 -6.41
CA ILE A 117 -9.74 -2.82 -5.53
C ILE A 117 -11.11 -2.82 -6.20
N THR A 118 -12.06 -3.54 -5.61
CA THR A 118 -13.45 -3.58 -6.07
C THR A 118 -14.26 -2.39 -5.57
N CYS A 119 -15.42 -2.14 -6.18
CA CYS A 119 -16.37 -1.15 -5.64
C CYS A 119 -16.76 -1.47 -4.19
N GLN A 120 -16.86 -2.73 -3.80
CA GLN A 120 -17.25 -3.14 -2.45
C GLN A 120 -16.15 -2.84 -1.42
N GLU A 121 -14.90 -3.14 -1.74
CA GLU A 121 -13.75 -2.78 -0.90
C GLU A 121 -13.66 -1.26 -0.75
N LEU A 122 -13.82 -0.51 -1.85
CA LEU A 122 -13.79 0.93 -1.81
C LEU A 122 -14.90 1.52 -0.91
N ARG A 123 -16.14 1.01 -0.99
CA ARG A 123 -17.26 1.43 -0.13
C ARG A 123 -17.01 1.21 1.36
N ARG A 124 -16.26 0.17 1.72
CA ARG A 124 -15.95 -0.17 3.12
C ARG A 124 -14.74 0.59 3.67
N SER A 125 -13.99 1.24 2.78
CA SER A 125 -12.82 2.02 3.14
C SER A 125 -13.14 3.50 3.33
N LYS A 126 -12.21 4.20 3.97
CA LYS A 126 -12.25 5.66 4.16
C LYS A 126 -11.65 6.45 3.00
N LEU A 127 -11.12 5.80 1.95
CA LEU A 127 -10.33 6.44 0.90
C LEU A 127 -11.01 7.65 0.25
N LEU A 128 -12.28 7.51 -0.17
CA LEU A 128 -12.99 8.61 -0.84
C LEU A 128 -13.26 9.79 0.11
N ALA A 129 -13.57 9.51 1.37
CA ALA A 129 -13.72 10.54 2.39
C ALA A 129 -12.40 11.25 2.66
N THR A 130 -11.29 10.52 2.72
CA THR A 130 -9.94 11.10 2.88
C THR A 130 -9.57 11.98 1.69
N ILE A 131 -9.78 11.53 0.45
CA ILE A 131 -9.53 12.35 -0.76
C ILE A 131 -10.36 13.63 -0.74
N ALA A 132 -11.63 13.55 -0.31
CA ALA A 132 -12.46 14.73 -0.17
C ALA A 132 -11.93 15.70 0.91
N SER A 133 -11.39 15.20 2.02
CA SER A 133 -10.86 16.05 3.09
C SER A 133 -9.58 16.82 2.72
N LEU A 134 -8.84 16.38 1.70
CA LEU A 134 -7.60 17.03 1.26
C LEU A 134 -7.80 18.48 0.80
N GLU A 135 -9.02 18.87 0.40
CA GLU A 135 -9.26 20.25 -0.01
C GLU A 135 -9.50 21.21 1.17
N LEU A 136 -9.64 20.67 2.38
CA LEU A 136 -9.95 21.41 3.60
C LEU A 136 -8.73 21.63 4.49
N LYS A 137 -7.63 20.92 4.23
CA LYS A 137 -6.41 20.92 5.06
C LYS A 137 -5.23 21.37 4.21
N ASP A 138 -4.61 22.47 4.58
CA ASP A 138 -3.43 22.97 3.84
C ASP A 138 -2.17 22.18 4.20
N ASP A 139 -2.07 21.70 5.44
CA ASP A 139 -1.05 20.75 5.87
C ASP A 139 -1.47 19.31 5.53
N ILE A 140 -0.68 18.67 4.66
CA ILE A 140 -0.92 17.30 4.22
C ILE A 140 -0.73 16.28 5.36
N ASN A 141 0.06 16.62 6.39
CA ASN A 141 0.38 15.70 7.48
C ASN A 141 -0.76 15.56 8.49
N GLU A 142 -1.68 16.52 8.54
CA GLU A 142 -2.94 16.37 9.28
C GLU A 142 -3.84 15.26 8.70
N VAL A 143 -3.56 14.80 7.48
CA VAL A 143 -4.21 13.65 6.84
C VAL A 143 -3.28 12.44 6.95
N THR A 144 -3.30 11.81 8.12
CA THR A 144 -2.45 10.65 8.44
C THR A 144 -2.70 9.46 7.52
N ASP A 145 -3.94 9.32 7.05
CA ASP A 145 -4.40 8.25 6.17
C ASP A 145 -3.95 8.48 4.74
N PHE A 146 -3.22 7.51 4.19
CA PHE A 146 -2.71 7.44 2.81
C PHE A 146 -1.68 8.52 2.43
N PHE A 147 -1.96 9.81 2.67
CA PHE A 147 -1.29 10.95 2.01
C PHE A 147 -0.26 11.69 2.87
N SER A 148 -0.17 11.44 4.18
CA SER A 148 0.85 12.09 5.03
C SER A 148 2.27 11.95 4.45
N TYR A 149 2.93 13.09 4.28
CA TYR A 149 4.31 13.17 3.80
C TYR A 149 5.30 12.69 4.86
N GLU A 150 5.06 13.00 6.13
CA GLU A 150 5.88 12.51 7.25
C GLU A 150 5.94 10.98 7.29
N HIS A 151 4.79 10.31 7.14
CA HIS A 151 4.75 8.85 7.06
C HIS A 151 5.55 8.32 5.86
N PHE A 152 5.43 8.95 4.69
CA PHE A 152 6.25 8.60 3.54
C PHE A 152 7.74 8.76 3.84
N TYR A 153 8.14 9.88 4.42
CA TYR A 153 9.53 10.21 4.66
C TYR A 153 10.18 9.18 5.60
N VAL A 154 9.51 8.79 6.68
CA VAL A 154 9.98 7.74 7.59
C VAL A 154 10.17 6.41 6.86
N ILE A 155 9.19 6.01 6.04
CA ILE A 155 9.28 4.77 5.25
C ILE A 155 10.45 4.82 4.27
N TYR A 156 10.62 5.95 3.58
CA TYR A 156 11.69 6.14 2.61
C TYR A 156 13.07 6.15 3.26
N CYS A 157 13.25 6.83 4.40
CA CYS A 157 14.52 6.80 5.14
C CYS A 157 14.88 5.37 5.55
N LYS A 158 13.92 4.59 6.07
CA LYS A 158 14.19 3.19 6.43
C LYS A 158 14.56 2.33 5.22
N PHE A 159 13.97 2.58 4.05
CA PHE A 159 14.38 1.91 2.82
C PHE A 159 15.80 2.30 2.42
N TRP A 160 16.09 3.60 2.42
CA TRP A 160 17.38 4.18 2.04
C TRP A 160 18.53 3.68 2.92
N ASP A 161 18.30 3.51 4.22
CA ASP A 161 19.29 2.97 5.15
C ASP A 161 19.65 1.50 4.86
N ILE A 162 18.74 0.77 4.22
CA ILE A 162 18.88 -0.66 3.93
C ILE A 162 19.45 -0.88 2.52
N ASP A 163 18.99 -0.10 1.53
CA ASP A 163 19.44 -0.11 0.13
C ASP A 163 20.81 0.58 -0.04
N THR A 164 21.88 -0.09 0.36
CA THR A 164 23.23 0.51 0.39
C THR A 164 23.91 0.66 -0.96
N ASP A 165 23.52 -0.13 -1.97
CA ASP A 165 24.02 -0.01 -3.35
C ASP A 165 23.11 0.85 -4.23
N HIS A 166 22.00 1.34 -3.67
CA HIS A 166 21.06 2.27 -4.30
C HIS A 166 20.49 1.73 -5.62
N ASP A 167 20.30 0.40 -5.68
CA ASP A 167 19.76 -0.28 -6.85
C ASP A 167 18.22 -0.29 -6.86
N LEU A 168 17.60 0.24 -5.79
CA LEU A 168 16.16 0.37 -5.58
C LEU A 168 15.45 -0.96 -5.31
N PHE A 169 16.21 -1.99 -4.96
CA PHE A 169 15.73 -3.27 -4.48
C PHE A 169 16.37 -3.63 -3.13
N ILE A 170 15.64 -4.39 -2.33
CA ILE A 170 16.16 -4.97 -1.08
C ILE A 170 16.38 -6.46 -1.30
N SER A 171 17.62 -6.93 -1.13
CA SER A 171 17.94 -8.35 -1.07
C SER A 171 17.67 -8.93 0.33
N LYS A 172 17.75 -10.26 0.45
CA LYS A 172 17.69 -10.91 1.78
C LYS A 172 18.78 -10.40 2.72
N GLU A 173 19.97 -10.14 2.21
CA GLU A 173 21.11 -9.66 3.01
C GLU A 173 20.89 -8.23 3.50
N ASP A 174 20.25 -7.40 2.68
CA ASP A 174 19.88 -6.05 3.07
C ASP A 174 18.81 -6.11 4.17
N LEU A 175 17.77 -6.93 3.99
CA LEU A 175 16.68 -7.06 4.97
C LEU A 175 17.16 -7.65 6.30
N ARG A 176 18.20 -8.50 6.33
CA ARG A 176 18.82 -8.99 7.57
C ARG A 176 19.29 -7.85 8.46
N ARG A 177 19.78 -6.75 7.89
CA ARG A 177 20.31 -5.60 8.64
C ARG A 177 19.20 -4.75 9.26
N HIS A 178 17.94 -4.95 8.86
CA HIS A 178 16.79 -4.21 9.38
C HIS A 178 16.66 -4.36 10.91
N ASN A 179 16.48 -3.22 11.60
CA ASN A 179 16.30 -3.15 13.06
C ASN A 179 17.33 -3.97 13.85
N ASN A 180 18.62 -3.87 13.50
CA ASN A 180 19.73 -4.61 14.14
C ASN A 180 19.52 -6.13 14.13
N TYR A 181 19.20 -6.70 12.97
CA TYR A 181 18.98 -8.14 12.82
C TYR A 181 17.85 -8.64 13.71
N ALA A 182 16.75 -7.88 13.82
CA ALA A 182 15.59 -8.27 14.63
C ALA A 182 14.86 -9.49 14.05
N LEU A 183 14.73 -9.57 12.73
CA LEU A 183 14.06 -10.67 12.04
C LEU A 183 14.93 -11.93 11.99
N SER A 184 14.27 -13.09 12.04
CA SER A 184 14.93 -14.39 11.88
C SER A 184 15.22 -14.68 10.40
N ASP A 185 16.22 -15.49 10.11
CA ASP A 185 16.53 -15.89 8.73
C ASP A 185 15.35 -16.66 8.12
N ARG A 186 14.67 -17.51 8.90
CA ARG A 186 13.47 -18.24 8.45
C ARG A 186 12.36 -17.28 8.03
N ILE A 187 12.09 -16.21 8.78
CA ILE A 187 11.03 -15.28 8.40
C ILE A 187 11.42 -14.44 7.18
N ILE A 188 12.69 -14.05 7.06
CA ILE A 188 13.20 -13.37 5.87
C ILE A 188 13.03 -14.26 4.64
N ASP A 189 13.39 -15.55 4.73
CA ASP A 189 13.18 -16.50 3.63
C ASP A 189 11.70 -16.58 3.22
N ARG A 190 10.78 -16.53 4.18
CA ARG A 190 9.33 -16.53 3.92
C ARG A 190 8.84 -15.26 3.26
N ILE A 191 9.34 -14.09 3.63
CA ILE A 191 9.01 -12.83 2.96
C ILE A 191 9.36 -12.89 1.47
N PHE A 192 10.51 -13.48 1.13
CA PHE A 192 10.97 -13.65 -0.25
C PHE A 192 10.42 -14.90 -0.96
N SER A 193 9.65 -15.74 -0.28
CA SER A 193 9.07 -16.98 -0.84
C SER A 193 7.86 -16.75 -1.76
N GLY A 194 7.39 -15.51 -1.87
CA GLY A 194 6.15 -15.14 -2.57
C GLY A 194 4.89 -15.25 -1.73
N ALA A 195 4.97 -15.67 -0.46
CA ALA A 195 3.83 -15.75 0.45
C ALA A 195 3.04 -14.43 0.61
N VAL A 196 3.77 -13.31 0.57
CA VAL A 196 3.26 -11.94 0.77
C VAL A 196 3.45 -11.03 -0.44
N SER A 197 4.11 -11.53 -1.49
CA SER A 197 4.34 -10.77 -2.71
C SER A 197 3.19 -10.93 -3.69
N ARG A 198 2.78 -9.82 -4.28
CA ARG A 198 1.87 -9.80 -5.44
C ARG A 198 2.63 -9.84 -6.76
N ASN A 199 3.88 -9.39 -6.75
CA ASN A 199 4.74 -9.33 -7.91
C ASN A 199 5.56 -10.62 -8.03
N LYS A 200 5.64 -11.15 -9.26
CA LYS A 200 6.45 -12.34 -9.54
C LYS A 200 7.96 -12.09 -9.39
N SER A 201 8.41 -10.84 -9.33
CA SER A 201 9.82 -10.46 -9.18
C SER A 201 10.46 -11.03 -7.92
N LEU A 202 9.74 -11.03 -6.78
CA LEU A 202 10.25 -11.60 -5.53
C LEU A 202 10.56 -13.10 -5.65
N LEU A 203 9.75 -13.83 -6.42
CA LEU A 203 9.93 -15.26 -6.69
C LEU A 203 11.08 -15.54 -7.66
N THR A 204 11.25 -14.71 -8.69
CA THR A 204 12.19 -14.99 -9.78
C THR A 204 13.57 -14.39 -9.55
N GLU A 205 13.66 -13.26 -8.85
CA GLU A 205 14.89 -12.47 -8.71
C GLU A 205 15.40 -12.40 -7.27
N SER A 206 14.64 -12.91 -6.29
CA SER A 206 14.97 -12.82 -4.86
C SER A 206 15.27 -11.38 -4.40
N ARG A 207 14.57 -10.41 -5.00
CA ARG A 207 14.71 -8.97 -4.77
C ARG A 207 13.34 -8.35 -4.49
N MET A 208 13.27 -7.57 -3.42
CA MET A 208 12.06 -6.86 -2.99
C MET A 208 12.04 -5.46 -3.58
N SER A 209 10.96 -5.10 -4.27
CA SER A 209 10.80 -3.75 -4.80
C SER A 209 10.43 -2.76 -3.69
N TYR A 210 10.61 -1.45 -3.93
CA TYR A 210 10.21 -0.42 -2.98
C TYR A 210 8.73 -0.52 -2.53
N PRO A 211 7.72 -0.69 -3.42
CA PRO A 211 6.34 -0.93 -2.98
C PRO A 211 6.14 -2.16 -2.09
N ASP A 212 6.89 -3.25 -2.35
CA ASP A 212 6.85 -4.46 -1.50
C ASP A 212 7.48 -4.18 -0.13
N PHE A 213 8.54 -3.36 -0.07
CA PHE A 213 9.14 -2.90 1.18
C PHE A 213 8.18 -2.03 1.99
N VAL A 214 7.41 -1.14 1.35
CA VAL A 214 6.37 -0.36 2.04
C VAL A 214 5.38 -1.30 2.75
N TRP A 215 4.95 -2.37 2.07
CA TRP A 215 4.06 -3.38 2.65
C TRP A 215 4.70 -4.12 3.84
N PHE A 216 5.94 -4.56 3.67
CA PHE A 216 6.73 -5.18 4.74
C PHE A 216 6.79 -4.27 5.96
N LEU A 217 7.19 -3.01 5.79
CA LEU A 217 7.40 -2.09 6.89
C LEU A 217 6.08 -1.75 7.61
N LEU A 218 4.99 -1.54 6.87
CA LEU A 218 3.66 -1.32 7.47
C LEU A 218 3.22 -2.53 8.30
N ALA A 219 3.46 -3.75 7.81
CA ALA A 219 3.16 -4.96 8.55
C ALA A 219 4.08 -5.13 9.79
N GLU A 220 5.35 -4.72 9.69
CA GLU A 220 6.30 -4.86 10.78
C GLU A 220 6.02 -3.90 11.95
N GLU A 221 5.66 -2.64 11.65
CA GLU A 221 5.43 -1.58 12.64
C GLU A 221 4.14 -1.77 13.45
N ASP A 222 3.05 -2.24 12.83
CA ASP A 222 1.79 -2.53 13.52
C ASP A 222 1.28 -3.94 13.24
N LYS A 223 1.77 -4.90 14.04
CA LYS A 223 1.34 -6.31 13.99
C LYS A 223 -0.09 -6.56 14.48
N ARG A 224 -0.79 -5.55 14.98
CA ARG A 224 -2.21 -5.65 15.39
C ARG A 224 -3.16 -5.28 14.26
N HIS A 225 -2.66 -4.61 13.22
CA HIS A 225 -3.46 -4.27 12.06
C HIS A 225 -3.94 -5.56 11.34
N PRO A 226 -5.21 -5.67 10.92
CA PRO A 226 -5.73 -6.89 10.28
C PRO A 226 -4.90 -7.35 9.06
N ARG A 227 -4.39 -6.41 8.26
CA ARG A 227 -3.53 -6.73 7.11
C ARG A 227 -2.16 -7.22 7.52
N SER A 228 -1.65 -6.73 8.64
CA SER A 228 -0.38 -7.21 9.18
C SER A 228 -0.53 -8.64 9.72
N ILE A 229 -1.62 -8.93 10.43
CA ILE A 229 -1.92 -10.29 10.89
C ILE A 229 -1.95 -11.25 9.70
N GLU A 230 -2.65 -10.91 8.63
CA GLU A 230 -2.69 -11.71 7.41
C GLU A 230 -1.32 -11.83 6.72
N TYR A 231 -0.51 -10.76 6.72
CA TYR A 231 0.86 -10.76 6.19
C TYR A 231 1.73 -11.80 6.91
N TRP A 232 1.77 -11.74 8.23
CA TRP A 232 2.58 -12.65 9.04
C TRP A 232 2.02 -14.06 9.06
N PHE A 233 0.69 -14.22 9.05
CA PHE A 233 0.05 -15.53 8.92
C PHE A 233 0.48 -16.22 7.64
N ARG A 234 0.45 -15.54 6.49
CA ARG A 234 0.93 -16.08 5.20
C ARG A 234 2.42 -16.46 5.24
N CYS A 235 3.25 -15.71 5.96
CA CYS A 235 4.65 -16.06 6.14
C CYS A 235 4.80 -17.32 7.01
N MET A 236 3.97 -17.49 8.04
CA MET A 236 4.06 -18.63 8.98
C MET A 236 3.41 -19.91 8.44
N ASP A 237 2.37 -19.79 7.64
CA ASP A 237 1.69 -20.88 6.93
C ASP A 237 2.61 -21.35 5.78
N LEU A 238 3.39 -22.40 6.05
CA LEU A 238 4.45 -22.91 5.18
C LEU A 238 3.87 -23.66 3.99
N ASP A 239 2.81 -24.44 4.20
CA ASP A 239 2.18 -25.27 3.18
C ASP A 239 0.95 -24.61 2.50
N GLY A 240 0.46 -23.51 3.07
CA GLY A 240 -0.62 -22.70 2.51
C GLY A 240 -2.01 -23.30 2.75
N ASP A 241 -2.17 -24.18 3.73
CA ASP A 241 -3.44 -24.86 4.03
C ASP A 241 -4.43 -24.01 4.83
N GLY A 242 -3.99 -22.85 5.32
CA GLY A 242 -4.81 -21.89 6.06
C GLY A 242 -4.87 -22.15 7.57
N VAL A 243 -4.02 -23.01 8.12
CA VAL A 243 -3.81 -23.18 9.57
C VAL A 243 -2.33 -23.09 9.94
N ILE A 244 -2.02 -22.89 11.22
CA ILE A 244 -0.65 -22.97 11.73
C ILE A 244 -0.54 -24.22 12.59
N SER A 245 0.12 -25.23 12.05
CA SER A 245 0.40 -26.51 12.70
C SER A 245 1.49 -26.39 13.76
N LEU A 246 1.57 -27.38 14.67
CA LEU A 246 2.66 -27.46 15.66
C LEU A 246 4.05 -27.54 14.99
N TYR A 247 4.13 -28.21 13.83
CA TYR A 247 5.36 -28.31 13.06
C TYR A 247 5.85 -26.93 12.59
N GLU A 248 4.94 -26.09 12.09
CA GLU A 248 5.28 -24.74 11.63
C GLU A 248 5.66 -23.83 12.79
N MET A 249 4.96 -23.94 13.92
CA MET A 249 5.34 -23.21 15.14
C MET A 249 6.74 -23.61 15.60
N GLU A 250 7.03 -24.90 15.69
CA GLU A 250 8.35 -25.42 16.05
C GLU A 250 9.41 -24.94 15.04
N TYR A 251 9.10 -24.98 13.75
CA TYR A 251 9.98 -24.47 12.70
C TYR A 251 10.36 -23.00 12.89
N PHE A 252 9.50 -22.08 13.30
CA PHE A 252 10.00 -20.72 13.61
C PHE A 252 10.66 -20.64 14.98
N TYR A 253 10.13 -21.35 15.98
CA TYR A 253 10.57 -21.26 17.36
C TYR A 253 11.99 -21.79 17.60
N THR A 254 12.41 -22.88 16.92
CA THR A 254 13.77 -23.42 17.07
C THR A 254 14.85 -22.38 16.76
N GLU A 255 14.64 -21.53 15.74
CA GLU A 255 15.61 -20.48 15.42
C GLU A 255 15.61 -19.36 16.47
N GLN A 256 14.44 -19.00 16.98
CA GLN A 256 14.33 -18.02 18.07
C GLN A 256 15.05 -18.50 19.33
N MET A 257 14.94 -19.78 19.67
CA MET A 257 15.67 -20.39 20.79
C MET A 257 17.18 -20.25 20.62
N ARG A 258 17.72 -20.64 19.45
CA ARG A 258 19.15 -20.48 19.15
C ARG A 258 19.62 -19.03 19.31
N ARG A 259 18.83 -18.06 18.80
CA ARG A 259 19.15 -16.63 18.90
C ARG A 259 19.10 -16.11 20.33
N MET A 260 18.18 -16.59 21.16
CA MET A 260 18.10 -16.23 22.59
C MET A 260 19.28 -16.80 23.39
N GLU A 261 19.68 -18.04 23.11
CA GLU A 261 20.86 -18.67 23.71
C GLU A 261 22.15 -17.89 23.38
N GLU A 262 22.33 -17.51 22.11
CA GLU A 262 23.46 -16.69 21.65
C GLU A 262 23.47 -15.29 22.31
N ALA A 263 22.29 -14.71 22.53
CA ALA A 263 22.12 -13.43 23.22
C ALA A 263 22.24 -13.53 24.76
N ARG A 264 22.40 -14.74 25.32
CA ARG A 264 22.41 -15.04 26.76
C ARG A 264 21.15 -14.56 27.49
N ILE A 265 20.00 -14.66 26.83
CA ILE A 265 18.68 -14.36 27.42
C ILE A 265 18.12 -15.67 27.96
N GLU A 266 17.90 -15.75 29.28
CA GLU A 266 17.33 -16.94 29.93
C GLU A 266 15.89 -17.21 29.45
N GLU A 267 15.55 -18.50 29.33
CA GLU A 267 14.30 -19.00 28.77
C GLU A 267 13.06 -18.67 29.62
N TYR A 268 11.91 -18.41 28.96
CA TYR A 268 10.61 -18.37 29.63
C TYR A 268 10.10 -19.80 29.87
N GLN A 269 10.15 -20.27 31.12
CA GLN A 269 9.86 -21.66 31.56
C GLN A 269 8.41 -22.16 31.35
N GLY A 270 7.55 -21.45 30.62
CA GLY A 270 6.10 -21.75 30.51
C GLY A 270 5.70 -22.89 29.56
N LEU A 271 6.59 -23.37 28.69
CA LEU A 271 6.28 -24.40 27.69
C LEU A 271 6.66 -25.83 28.12
N GLN A 272 7.56 -26.00 29.09
CA GLN A 272 7.93 -27.33 29.59
C GLN A 272 6.77 -28.03 30.33
N THR A 273 5.76 -27.29 30.81
CA THR A 273 4.59 -27.85 31.50
C THR A 273 3.49 -28.35 30.56
N ALA A 274 3.52 -28.04 29.26
CA ALA A 274 2.46 -28.46 28.32
C ALA A 274 2.77 -29.79 27.59
N CYS A 275 4.04 -30.21 27.56
CA CYS A 275 4.49 -31.43 26.89
C CYS A 275 4.94 -32.55 27.85
N ALA A 276 4.53 -32.51 29.12
CA ALA A 276 4.75 -33.64 30.01
C ALA A 276 3.76 -34.77 29.65
N PRO A 277 4.23 -35.99 29.29
CA PRO A 277 3.35 -37.12 29.08
C PRO A 277 2.67 -37.49 30.41
N CYS A 278 1.35 -37.70 30.36
CA CYS A 278 0.57 -38.33 31.44
C CYS A 278 1.06 -39.75 31.71
#